data_AF-A0A7C6ISS1-F1
#
_entry.id   AF-A0A7C6ISS1-F1
#
_cell.length_a   1.000
_cell.length_b   1.000
_cell.length_c   1.000
_cell.angle_alpha   90.00
_cell.angle_beta   90.00
_cell.angle_gamma   90.00
#
_symmetry.space_group_name_H-M   'P 1'
#
loop_
_entity.id
_entity.type
_entity.pdbx_description
1 polymer ?
#
loop_
_entity_poly.entity_id
_entity_poly.type
_entity_poly.pdbx_seq_one_letter_code
_entity_poly.pdbx_strand_id
1 'polypeptide(L)'
;MNVYDKAHELARALAQSNEYKAFVRARDAVERDAKNKDLLKDFKNKQYKLQLAQMSGNKPSDEEIQNLQKLYEILSYNTEINNFLQAEMTFSRMLADVYKIIGEAVDIDLDFLTEKDK
;
A
#
# COMPACT_ATOMS: atom_id res chain seq x y z
N MET A 1 5.94 20.93 24.22
CA MET A 1 5.86 20.32 22.88
C MET A 1 4.50 19.66 22.76
N ASN A 2 3.70 20.02 21.75
CA ASN A 2 2.34 19.53 21.59
C ASN A 2 2.29 18.30 20.66
N VAL A 3 1.11 17.65 20.55
CA VAL A 3 0.90 16.48 19.67
C VAL A 3 1.16 16.81 18.19
N TYR A 4 0.85 18.03 17.74
CA TYR A 4 1.09 18.45 16.35
C TYR A 4 2.58 18.58 16.04
N ASP A 5 3.39 19.08 16.98
CA ASP A 5 4.85 19.14 16.84
C ASP A 5 5.42 17.73 16.66
N LYS A 6 4.92 16.76 17.45
CA LYS A 6 5.32 15.34 17.35
C LYS A 6 4.84 14.70 16.04
N ALA A 7 3.64 15.04 15.57
CA ALA A 7 3.15 14.58 14.27
C ALA A 7 4.03 15.10 13.12
N HIS A 8 4.47 16.36 13.18
CA HIS A 8 5.40 16.91 12.19
C HIS A 8 6.79 16.27 12.28
N GLU A 9 7.29 15.93 13.46
CA GLU A 9 8.51 15.14 13.62
C GLU A 9 8.39 13.76 12.98
N LEU A 10 7.29 13.05 13.26
CA LEU A 10 7.01 11.75 12.66
C LEU A 10 6.93 11.83 11.13
N ALA A 11 6.22 12.84 10.58
CA ALA A 11 6.13 13.05 9.15
C ALA A 11 7.51 13.25 8.50
N ARG A 12 8.40 14.02 9.14
CA ARG A 12 9.80 14.18 8.67
C ARG A 12 10.57 12.87 8.75
N ALA A 13 10.42 12.11 9.83
CA ALA A 13 11.09 10.82 10.00
C ALA A 13 10.64 9.80 8.93
N LEU A 14 9.33 9.72 8.66
CA LEU A 14 8.76 8.89 7.59
C LEU A 14 9.32 9.28 6.23
N ALA A 15 9.34 10.58 5.91
CA ALA A 15 9.88 11.08 4.64
C ALA A 15 11.40 10.82 4.48
N GLN A 16 12.13 10.73 5.59
CA GLN A 16 13.57 10.46 5.60
C GLN A 16 13.91 8.97 5.72
N SER A 17 12.92 8.11 5.99
CA SER A 17 13.08 6.66 6.14
C SER A 17 13.66 6.00 4.89
N ASN A 18 14.39 4.91 5.09
CA ASN A 18 14.99 4.18 3.99
C ASN A 18 13.93 3.49 3.14
N GLU A 19 12.85 3.04 3.77
CA GLU A 19 11.68 2.41 3.17
C GLU A 19 10.97 3.39 2.23
N TYR A 20 10.68 4.62 2.67
CA TYR A 20 10.06 5.63 1.80
C TYR A 20 10.99 6.01 0.64
N LYS A 21 12.28 6.23 0.92
CA LYS A 21 13.26 6.54 -0.13
C LYS A 21 13.43 5.39 -1.14
N ALA A 22 13.35 4.14 -0.70
CA ALA A 22 13.39 2.98 -1.57
C ALA A 22 12.12 2.90 -2.43
N PHE A 23 10.95 3.12 -1.82
CA PHE A 23 9.67 3.18 -2.52
C PHE A 23 9.65 4.26 -3.60
N VAL A 24 10.05 5.49 -3.27
CA VAL A 24 10.11 6.60 -4.25
C VAL A 24 11.06 6.28 -5.40
N ARG A 25 12.26 5.76 -5.11
CA ARG A 25 13.21 5.36 -6.17
C ARG A 25 12.67 4.28 -7.08
N ALA A 26 12.00 3.27 -6.52
CA ALA A 26 11.41 2.19 -7.31
C ALA A 26 10.23 2.68 -8.16
N ARG A 27 9.41 3.59 -7.62
CA ARG A 27 8.33 4.24 -8.38
C ARG A 27 8.88 5.03 -9.56
N ASP A 28 9.86 5.88 -9.30
CA ASP A 28 10.46 6.74 -10.32
C ASP A 28 11.17 5.90 -11.40
N ALA A 29 11.68 4.70 -11.07
CA ALA A 29 12.22 3.76 -12.04
C ALA A 29 11.11 3.22 -12.97
N VAL A 30 10.00 2.73 -12.41
CA VAL A 30 8.85 2.23 -13.19
C VAL A 30 8.24 3.33 -14.08
N GLU A 31 8.19 4.57 -13.60
CA GLU A 31 7.59 5.69 -14.34
C GLU A 31 8.42 6.15 -15.56
N ARG A 32 9.72 5.80 -15.62
CA ARG A 32 10.58 6.14 -16.77
C ARG A 32 10.27 5.32 -18.01
N ASP A 33 9.70 4.12 -17.84
CA ASP A 33 9.24 3.28 -18.93
C ASP A 33 7.72 3.39 -19.07
N ALA A 34 7.26 3.93 -20.20
CA ALA A 34 5.84 4.15 -20.46
C ALA A 34 5.02 2.86 -20.40
N LYS A 35 5.58 1.74 -20.86
CA LYS A 35 4.91 0.43 -20.82
C LYS A 35 4.80 -0.08 -19.39
N ASN A 36 5.87 0.05 -18.59
CA ASN A 36 5.85 -0.37 -17.19
C ASN A 36 4.88 0.48 -16.36
N LYS A 37 4.84 1.78 -16.63
CA LYS A 37 3.89 2.72 -16.03
C LYS A 37 2.44 2.34 -16.32
N ASP A 38 2.11 2.04 -17.58
CA ASP A 38 0.74 1.66 -17.97
C ASP A 38 0.33 0.33 -17.34
N LEU A 39 1.23 -0.65 -17.34
CA LEU A 39 1.05 -1.95 -16.70
C LEU A 39 0.79 -1.82 -15.19
N LEU A 40 1.63 -1.04 -14.49
CA LEU A 40 1.46 -0.79 -13.06
C LEU A 40 0.16 -0.04 -12.75
N LYS A 41 -0.19 0.95 -13.58
CA LYS A 41 -1.43 1.72 -13.43
C LYS A 41 -2.68 0.83 -13.58
N ASP A 42 -2.70 -0.06 -14.56
CA ASP A 42 -3.83 -1.00 -14.74
C ASP A 42 -3.98 -1.92 -13.51
N PHE A 43 -2.87 -2.48 -13.03
CA PHE A 43 -2.86 -3.29 -11.81
C PHE A 43 -3.38 -2.53 -10.59
N LYS A 44 -2.88 -1.31 -10.35
CA LYS A 44 -3.32 -0.47 -9.22
C LYS A 44 -4.80 -0.13 -9.27
N ASN A 45 -5.31 0.19 -10.46
CA ASN A 45 -6.74 0.46 -10.64
C ASN A 45 -7.60 -0.76 -10.33
N LYS A 46 -7.20 -1.95 -10.79
CA LYS A 46 -7.91 -3.21 -10.51
C LYS A 46 -7.84 -3.56 -9.02
N GLN A 47 -6.67 -3.44 -8.41
CA GLN A 47 -6.47 -3.64 -6.97
C GLN A 47 -7.38 -2.71 -6.15
N TYR A 48 -7.43 -1.43 -6.50
CA TYR A 48 -8.25 -0.44 -5.80
C TYR A 48 -9.75 -0.73 -5.93
N LYS A 49 -10.23 -1.07 -7.13
CA LYS A 49 -11.64 -1.46 -7.33
C LYS A 49 -12.02 -2.66 -6.48
N LEU A 50 -11.14 -3.65 -6.40
CA LEU A 50 -11.37 -4.85 -5.60
C LEU A 50 -11.41 -4.53 -4.10
N GLN A 51 -10.50 -3.68 -3.63
CA GLN A 51 -10.49 -3.20 -2.25
C GLN A 51 -11.74 -2.39 -1.91
N LEU A 52 -12.18 -1.49 -2.80
CA LEU A 52 -13.42 -0.74 -2.63
C LEU A 52 -14.65 -1.64 -2.51
N ALA A 53 -14.75 -2.66 -3.36
CA ALA A 53 -15.85 -3.62 -3.29
C ALA A 53 -15.87 -4.32 -1.93
N GLN A 54 -14.71 -4.79 -1.46
CA GLN A 54 -14.59 -5.41 -0.13
C GLN A 54 -15.01 -4.45 0.98
N MET A 55 -14.57 -3.19 0.95
CA MET A 55 -14.92 -2.18 1.94
C MET A 55 -16.42 -1.82 1.90
N SER A 56 -17.08 -1.93 0.75
CA SER A 56 -18.52 -1.69 0.65
C SER A 56 -19.37 -2.92 1.01
N GLY A 57 -18.77 -3.96 1.61
CA GLY A 57 -19.45 -5.22 1.94
C GLY A 57 -19.75 -6.12 0.72
N ASN A 58 -19.30 -5.74 -0.48
CA ASN A 58 -19.47 -6.55 -1.69
C ASN A 58 -18.30 -7.52 -1.82
N LYS A 59 -18.59 -8.81 -1.88
CA LYS A 59 -17.55 -9.81 -2.12
C LYS A 59 -17.13 -9.74 -3.60
N PRO A 60 -15.85 -9.44 -3.93
CA PRO A 60 -15.37 -9.53 -5.29
C PRO A 60 -15.58 -10.95 -5.82
N SER A 61 -15.87 -11.08 -7.10
CA SER A 61 -15.98 -12.40 -7.71
C SER A 61 -14.64 -13.14 -7.69
N ASP A 62 -14.70 -14.47 -7.63
CA ASP A 62 -13.49 -15.31 -7.71
C ASP A 62 -12.72 -15.05 -9.02
N GLU A 63 -13.44 -14.71 -10.09
CA GLU A 63 -12.85 -14.34 -11.38
C GLU A 63 -12.03 -13.04 -11.30
N GLU A 64 -12.55 -12.01 -10.64
CA GLU A 64 -11.81 -10.75 -10.43
C GLU A 64 -10.55 -10.96 -9.59
N ILE A 65 -10.64 -11.78 -8.54
CA ILE A 65 -9.49 -12.15 -7.70
C ILE A 65 -8.45 -12.91 -8.53
N GLN A 66 -8.87 -13.93 -9.28
CA GLN A 66 -7.97 -14.71 -10.14
C GLN A 66 -7.31 -13.85 -11.23
N ASN A 67 -8.07 -12.94 -11.84
CA ASN A 67 -7.54 -12.03 -12.85
C ASN A 67 -6.48 -11.08 -12.26
N LEU A 68 -6.70 -10.58 -11.05
CA LEU A 68 -5.72 -9.75 -10.35
C LEU A 68 -4.46 -10.54 -9.98
N GLN A 69 -4.60 -11.80 -9.53
CA GLN A 69 -3.48 -12.69 -9.23
C GLN A 69 -2.63 -13.00 -10.47
N LYS A 70 -3.26 -13.34 -11.60
CA LYS A 70 -2.56 -13.56 -12.87
C LYS A 70 -1.82 -12.32 -13.33
N LEU A 71 -2.45 -11.15 -13.20
CA LEU A 71 -1.80 -9.88 -13.54
C LEU A 71 -0.58 -9.64 -12.64
N TYR A 72 -0.71 -9.87 -11.33
CA TYR A 72 0.42 -9.79 -10.40
C TYR A 72 1.57 -10.72 -10.81
N GLU A 73 1.28 -11.98 -11.16
CA GLU A 73 2.29 -12.93 -11.61
C GLU A 73 3.02 -12.44 -12.85
N ILE A 74 2.30 -11.95 -13.87
CA ILE A 74 2.91 -11.38 -15.09
C ILE A 74 3.82 -10.19 -14.74
N LEU A 75 3.35 -9.30 -13.86
CA LEU A 75 4.11 -8.11 -13.46
C LEU A 75 5.33 -8.45 -12.60
N SER A 76 5.29 -9.56 -11.86
CA SER A 76 6.41 -10.00 -11.03
C SER A 76 7.64 -10.40 -11.85
N TYR A 77 7.46 -10.80 -13.12
CA TYR A 77 8.57 -11.07 -14.04
C TYR A 77 9.28 -9.80 -14.52
N ASN A 78 8.65 -8.63 -14.41
CA ASN A 78 9.30 -7.36 -14.69
C ASN A 78 10.05 -6.90 -13.44
N THR A 79 11.38 -6.88 -13.50
CA THR A 79 12.24 -6.55 -12.35
C THR A 79 11.95 -5.16 -11.77
N GLU A 80 11.65 -4.15 -12.59
CA GLU A 80 11.36 -2.80 -12.09
C GLU A 80 10.03 -2.76 -11.34
N ILE A 81 9.00 -3.38 -11.90
CA ILE A 81 7.68 -3.45 -11.28
C ILE A 81 7.72 -4.29 -10.02
N ASN A 82 8.40 -5.45 -10.03
CA ASN A 82 8.57 -6.27 -8.85
C ASN A 82 9.31 -5.51 -7.74
N ASN A 83 10.39 -4.80 -8.06
CA ASN A 83 11.10 -3.96 -7.09
C ASN A 83 10.20 -2.88 -6.49
N PHE A 84 9.34 -2.26 -7.31
CA PHE A 84 8.32 -1.32 -6.81
C PHE A 84 7.34 -1.99 -5.85
N LEU A 85 6.77 -3.15 -6.21
CA LEU A 85 5.80 -3.87 -5.39
C LEU A 85 6.39 -4.30 -4.05
N GLN A 86 7.64 -4.77 -4.03
CA GLN A 86 8.35 -5.12 -2.80
C GLN A 86 8.58 -3.88 -1.92
N ALA A 87 9.09 -2.79 -2.50
CA ALA A 87 9.35 -1.56 -1.76
C ALA A 87 8.05 -0.95 -1.18
N GLU A 88 6.95 -1.01 -1.94
CA GLU A 88 5.62 -0.60 -1.49
C GLU A 88 5.13 -1.46 -0.33
N MET A 89 5.28 -2.78 -0.38
CA MET A 89 4.89 -3.68 0.70
C MET A 89 5.66 -3.37 1.99
N THR A 90 6.98 -3.20 1.88
CA THR A 90 7.83 -2.85 3.04
C THR A 90 7.42 -1.51 3.64
N PHE A 91 7.22 -0.49 2.82
CA PHE A 91 6.78 0.83 3.29
C PHE A 91 5.39 0.79 3.92
N SER A 92 4.45 0.04 3.32
CA SER A 92 3.09 -0.11 3.85
C SER A 92 3.07 -0.83 5.21
N ARG A 93 3.92 -1.84 5.40
CA ARG A 93 4.05 -2.52 6.70
C ARG A 93 4.53 -1.55 7.78
N MET A 94 5.58 -0.77 7.49
CA MET A 94 6.08 0.22 8.43
C MET A 94 5.01 1.27 8.78
N LEU A 95 4.22 1.75 7.80
CA LEU A 95 3.10 2.64 8.08
C LEU A 95 2.02 1.99 8.96
N ALA A 96 1.68 0.72 8.70
CA ALA A 96 0.70 -0.01 9.51
C ALA A 96 1.16 -0.13 10.97
N ASP A 97 2.45 -0.43 11.19
CA ASP A 97 3.03 -0.50 12.53
C ASP A 97 2.99 0.86 13.24
N VAL A 98 3.29 1.95 12.52
CA VAL A 98 3.20 3.32 13.04
C VAL A 98 1.76 3.68 13.42
N TYR A 99 0.77 3.37 12.57
CA TYR A 99 -0.64 3.60 12.88
C TYR A 99 -1.11 2.80 14.08
N LYS A 100 -0.65 1.55 14.21
CA LYS A 100 -0.94 0.71 15.37
C LYS A 100 -0.41 1.32 16.67
N ILE A 101 0.85 1.77 16.69
CA ILE A 101 1.45 2.44 17.86
C ILE A 101 0.65 3.68 18.27
N ILE A 102 0.20 4.47 17.29
CA ILE A 102 -0.62 5.66 17.54
C ILE A 102 -1.99 5.27 18.11
N GLY A 103 -2.65 4.26 17.54
CA GLY A 103 -3.96 3.78 17.99
C GLY A 103 -3.93 3.21 19.42
N GLU A 104 -2.93 2.38 19.72
CA GLU A 104 -2.71 1.79 21.05
C GLU A 104 -2.48 2.87 22.13
N ALA A 105 -1.90 4.02 21.78
CA ALA A 105 -1.63 5.10 22.73
C ALA A 105 -2.90 5.82 23.23
N VAL A 106 -4.02 5.69 22.52
CA VAL A 106 -5.28 6.38 22.84
C VAL A 106 -6.46 5.41 23.03
N ASP A 107 -6.17 4.13 23.22
CA ASP A 107 -7.17 3.04 23.35
C ASP A 107 -8.18 3.02 22.19
N ILE A 108 -7.76 3.56 21.03
CA ILE A 108 -8.48 3.43 19.78
C ILE A 108 -8.10 2.06 19.24
N ASP A 109 -8.86 1.07 19.66
CA ASP A 109 -8.77 -0.27 19.10
C ASP A 109 -9.17 -0.20 17.63
N LEU A 110 -8.19 -0.12 16.73
CA LEU A 110 -8.44 -0.05 15.29
C LEU A 110 -9.14 -1.32 14.76
N ASP A 111 -9.39 -2.32 15.62
CA ASP A 111 -10.27 -3.45 15.33
C ASP A 111 -11.68 -3.02 14.91
N PHE A 112 -12.20 -1.85 15.33
CA PHE A 112 -13.49 -1.34 14.79
C PHE A 112 -13.42 -0.92 13.31
N LEU A 113 -12.22 -0.68 12.76
CA LEU A 113 -12.01 -0.46 11.32
C LEU A 113 -11.89 -1.77 10.55
N THR A 114 -11.66 -2.88 11.25
CA THR A 114 -11.72 -4.23 10.71
C THR A 114 -13.00 -4.89 11.20
N GLU A 115 -14.15 -4.46 10.67
CA GLU A 115 -15.43 -5.17 10.88
C GLU A 115 -15.26 -6.65 10.49
N LYS A 116 -14.96 -7.50 11.47
CA LYS A 116 -15.33 -8.92 11.45
C LYS A 116 -16.78 -8.98 11.90
N ASP A 117 -17.69 -8.55 11.02
CA ASP A 117 -19.08 -8.90 11.20
C ASP A 117 -19.21 -10.43 11.10
N LYS A 118 -19.83 -10.99 12.13
CA LYS A 118 -20.03 -12.41 12.39
C LYS A 118 -20.95 -13.07 11.36
#